data_AF-A0A941L584-F1
#
_entry.id   AF-A0A941L584-F1
#
_cell.length_a   1.000
_cell.length_b   1.000
_cell.length_c   1.000
_cell.angle_alpha   90.00
_cell.angle_beta   90.00
_cell.angle_gamma   90.00
#
_symmetry.space_group_name_H-M   'P 1'
#
loop_
_entity.id
_entity.type
_entity.pdbx_description
1 polymer ?
#
loop_
_entity_poly.entity_id
_entity_poly.type
_entity_poly.pdbx_seq_one_letter_code
_entity_poly.pdbx_strand_id
1 'polypeptide(L)'
;MGVGYSLVNYTKKEYIIFDKVPASKARELAGNPASAAISTWYMLNNIGDDISFISDTHNEWPFPEGSRDDLVNYKEVTNEIVSSLISEDILIDEGKEFPFEDDHNVYFRKLHNIWLK
;
A
#
# COMPACT_ATOMS: atom_id res chain seq x y z
N MET A 1 -8.63 -17.83 -0.07
CA MET A 1 -7.53 -16.85 -0.10
C MET A 1 -7.71 -16.00 -1.35
N GLY A 2 -7.60 -14.67 -1.24
CA GLY A 2 -7.76 -13.76 -2.38
C GLY A 2 -6.43 -13.15 -2.77
N VAL A 3 -6.36 -12.61 -3.98
CA VAL A 3 -5.14 -12.03 -4.56
C VAL A 3 -4.84 -10.67 -3.91
N GLY A 4 -3.66 -10.56 -3.30
CA GLY A 4 -3.14 -9.30 -2.77
C GLY A 4 -2.36 -8.53 -3.84
N TYR A 5 -2.17 -7.24 -3.58
CA TYR A 5 -1.43 -6.36 -4.48
C TYR A 5 -0.43 -5.50 -3.70
N SER A 6 0.67 -5.16 -4.36
CA SER A 6 1.56 -4.04 -4.02
C SER A 6 1.47 -2.97 -5.10
N LEU A 7 1.80 -1.72 -4.76
CA LEU A 7 1.94 -0.65 -5.75
C LEU A 7 3.44 -0.44 -5.98
N VAL A 8 3.90 -0.62 -7.22
CA VAL A 8 5.33 -0.58 -7.56
C VAL A 8 5.59 0.60 -8.48
N ASN A 9 6.60 1.40 -8.15
CA ASN A 9 7.16 2.44 -9.00
C ASN A 9 8.48 1.96 -9.58
N TYR A 10 8.45 1.59 -10.85
CA TYR A 10 9.61 1.07 -11.56
C TYR A 10 10.65 2.14 -11.86
N THR A 11 10.24 3.38 -12.07
CA THR A 11 11.11 4.52 -12.37
C THR A 11 12.00 4.87 -11.18
N LYS A 12 11.41 4.93 -9.97
CA LYS A 12 12.14 5.32 -8.74
C LYS A 12 12.70 4.14 -7.94
N LYS A 13 12.37 2.90 -8.34
CA LYS A 13 12.70 1.68 -7.59
C LYS A 13 12.14 1.70 -6.17
N GLU A 14 10.85 2.03 -6.08
CA GLU A 14 10.09 2.11 -4.83
C GLU A 14 8.88 1.17 -4.88
N TYR A 15 8.37 0.78 -3.72
CA TYR A 15 7.10 0.07 -3.63
C TYR A 15 6.35 0.37 -2.33
N ILE A 16 5.03 0.22 -2.39
CA ILE A 16 4.10 0.26 -1.25
C ILE A 16 3.55 -1.16 -1.07
N ILE A 17 3.62 -1.65 0.17
CA ILE A 17 3.04 -2.90 0.60
C ILE A 17 1.85 -2.62 1.52
N PHE A 18 0.78 -3.38 1.32
CA PHE A 18 -0.47 -3.18 2.06
C PHE A 18 -0.70 -4.24 3.16
N ASP A 19 0.36 -4.92 3.61
CA ASP A 19 0.30 -6.02 4.57
C ASP A 19 -0.13 -5.56 5.98
N LYS A 20 0.32 -4.38 6.40
CA LYS A 20 -0.01 -3.73 7.68
C LYS A 20 -1.02 -2.60 7.53
N VAL A 21 -1.57 -2.44 6.33
CA VAL A 21 -2.63 -1.49 5.99
C VAL A 21 -3.96 -2.26 5.97
N PRO A 22 -5.12 -1.63 6.25
CA PRO A 22 -6.39 -2.36 6.42
C PRO A 22 -6.89 -3.20 5.23
N ALA A 23 -6.32 -3.03 4.04
CA ALA A 23 -6.80 -3.65 2.81
C ALA A 23 -5.66 -3.93 1.85
N SER A 24 -5.63 -5.13 1.24
CA SER A 24 -4.58 -5.52 0.29
C SER A 24 -5.10 -6.12 -1.02
N LYS A 25 -6.37 -6.49 -1.10
CA LYS A 25 -6.98 -7.03 -2.34
C LYS A 25 -7.59 -5.92 -3.18
N ALA A 26 -7.69 -6.11 -4.50
CA ALA A 26 -8.23 -5.09 -5.42
C ALA A 26 -9.54 -4.42 -4.96
N ARG A 27 -10.56 -5.21 -4.58
CA ARG A 27 -11.85 -4.67 -4.07
C ARG A 27 -11.67 -3.93 -2.75
N GLU A 28 -10.81 -4.43 -1.87
CA GLU A 28 -10.56 -3.82 -0.56
C GLU A 28 -9.76 -2.52 -0.72
N LEU A 29 -8.74 -2.49 -1.58
CA LEU A 29 -7.95 -1.29 -1.89
C LEU A 29 -8.83 -0.16 -2.45
N ALA A 30 -9.71 -0.50 -3.39
CA ALA A 30 -10.64 0.47 -3.97
C ALA A 30 -11.75 0.90 -2.99
N GLY A 31 -12.17 0.00 -2.08
CA GLY A 31 -13.28 0.24 -1.16
C GLY A 31 -12.88 0.77 0.22
N ASN A 32 -11.62 0.60 0.63
CA ASN A 32 -11.08 1.07 1.89
C ASN A 32 -10.51 2.49 1.71
N PRO A 33 -11.06 3.51 2.36
CA PRO A 33 -10.64 4.86 2.07
C PRO A 33 -9.21 5.23 2.43
N ALA A 34 -8.64 4.58 3.45
CA ALA A 34 -7.25 4.81 3.82
C ALA A 34 -6.31 4.28 2.72
N SER A 35 -6.59 3.06 2.24
CA SER A 35 -5.78 2.40 1.21
C SER A 35 -5.94 3.09 -0.16
N ALA A 36 -7.14 3.54 -0.48
CA ALA A 36 -7.40 4.34 -1.68
C ALA A 36 -6.66 5.69 -1.62
N ALA A 37 -6.64 6.36 -0.47
CA ALA A 37 -5.90 7.61 -0.27
C ALA A 37 -4.38 7.39 -0.41
N ILE A 38 -3.82 6.34 0.20
CA ILE A 38 -2.40 5.95 0.05
C ILE A 38 -2.03 5.79 -1.42
N SER A 39 -2.82 5.00 -2.15
CA SER A 39 -2.56 4.72 -3.56
C SER A 39 -2.66 5.98 -4.41
N THR A 40 -3.73 6.76 -4.23
CA THR A 40 -3.99 7.98 -5.00
C THR A 40 -2.94 9.05 -4.73
N TRP A 41 -2.60 9.28 -3.46
CA TRP A 41 -1.59 10.26 -3.07
C TRP A 41 -0.23 9.92 -3.65
N TYR A 42 0.16 8.64 -3.60
CA TYR A 42 1.40 8.20 -4.20
C TYR A 42 1.42 8.44 -5.71
N MET A 43 0.38 8.04 -6.43
CA MET A 43 0.31 8.24 -7.88
C MET A 43 0.31 9.73 -8.27
N LEU A 44 -0.36 10.59 -7.51
CA LEU A 44 -0.38 12.05 -7.76
C LEU A 44 0.98 12.72 -7.52
N ASN A 45 1.76 12.25 -6.55
CA ASN A 45 3.10 12.79 -6.27
C ASN A 45 4.19 12.22 -7.20
N ASN A 46 3.84 11.23 -8.01
CA ASN A 46 4.74 10.53 -8.93
C ASN A 46 4.17 10.50 -10.36
N ILE A 47 3.50 11.59 -10.77
CA ILE A 47 2.94 11.72 -12.12
C ILE A 47 4.05 11.61 -13.15
N GLY A 48 3.86 10.71 -14.12
CA GLY A 48 4.79 10.45 -15.21
C GLY A 48 5.75 9.28 -14.94
N ASP A 49 5.78 8.74 -13.73
CA ASP A 49 6.54 7.51 -13.43
C ASP A 49 5.78 6.26 -13.92
N ASP A 50 6.53 5.19 -14.20
CA ASP A 50 5.99 3.87 -14.50
C ASP A 50 5.53 3.19 -13.21
N ILE A 51 4.25 3.35 -12.89
CA ILE A 51 3.63 2.82 -11.67
C ILE A 51 2.56 1.80 -12.03
N SER A 52 2.59 0.62 -11.40
CA SER A 52 1.54 -0.38 -11.54
C SER A 52 1.27 -1.12 -10.25
N PHE A 53 0.03 -1.57 -10.08
CA PHE A 53 -0.29 -2.59 -9.10
C PHE A 53 0.23 -3.94 -9.58
N ILE A 54 0.92 -4.66 -8.70
CA ILE A 54 1.52 -5.98 -8.96
C ILE A 54 0.88 -7.01 -8.02
N SER A 55 0.39 -8.11 -8.59
CA SER A 55 -0.23 -9.20 -7.83
C SER A 55 0.82 -10.00 -7.05
N ASP A 56 0.47 -10.44 -5.85
CA ASP A 56 1.27 -11.38 -5.07
C ASP A 56 1.14 -12.85 -5.54
N THR A 57 0.15 -13.13 -6.39
CA THR A 57 -0.24 -14.48 -6.80
C THR A 57 0.06 -14.72 -8.28
N HIS A 58 -0.23 -13.72 -9.12
CA HIS A 58 0.00 -13.81 -10.56
C HIS A 58 1.40 -13.29 -10.90
N ASN A 59 2.08 -13.96 -11.84
CA ASN A 59 3.45 -13.62 -12.23
C ASN A 59 3.50 -12.52 -13.29
N GLU A 60 2.60 -11.55 -13.18
CA GLU A 60 2.49 -10.42 -14.11
C GLU A 60 3.52 -9.35 -13.74
N TRP A 61 4.32 -8.94 -14.72
CA TRP A 61 5.29 -7.86 -14.59
C TRP A 61 5.10 -6.90 -15.78
N PRO A 62 4.42 -5.77 -15.58
CA PRO A 62 4.03 -4.86 -16.66
C PRO A 62 5.15 -3.89 -17.05
N PHE A 63 6.37 -4.06 -16.51
CA PHE A 63 7.52 -3.20 -16.79
C PHE A 63 8.46 -3.84 -17.82
N PRO A 64 9.28 -3.05 -18.54
CA PRO A 64 10.10 -3.55 -19.65
C PRO A 64 11.10 -4.65 -19.26
N GLU A 65 11.65 -4.57 -18.05
CA GLU A 65 12.67 -5.48 -17.56
C GLU A 65 12.48 -5.80 -16.07
N GLY A 66 13.10 -6.90 -15.64
CA GLY A 66 13.07 -7.37 -14.25
C GLY A 66 11.92 -8.31 -13.94
N SER A 67 11.72 -8.56 -12.66
CA SER A 67 10.62 -9.35 -12.14
C SER A 67 10.22 -8.88 -10.74
N ARG A 68 9.15 -9.47 -10.21
CA ARG A 68 8.74 -9.24 -8.82
C ARG A 68 9.84 -9.59 -7.81
N ASP A 69 10.74 -10.51 -8.12
CA ASP A 69 11.83 -10.89 -7.22
C ASP A 69 12.83 -9.74 -7.01
N ASP A 70 12.90 -8.79 -7.96
CA ASP A 70 13.74 -7.60 -7.84
C ASP A 70 13.24 -6.62 -6.78
N LEU A 71 12.00 -6.74 -6.30
CA LEU A 71 11.44 -5.87 -5.26
C LEU A 71 12.24 -5.88 -3.96
N VAL A 72 13.02 -6.94 -3.70
CA VAL A 72 13.95 -6.99 -2.55
C VAL A 72 14.99 -5.88 -2.58
N ASN A 73 15.28 -5.35 -3.78
CA ASN A 73 16.23 -4.26 -3.99
C ASN A 73 15.54 -2.89 -4.08
N TYR A 74 14.20 -2.85 -4.04
CA TYR A 74 13.44 -1.62 -4.12
C TYR A 74 13.23 -1.06 -2.71
N LYS A 75 13.06 0.25 -2.61
CA LYS A 75 12.77 0.91 -1.34
C LYS A 75 11.28 0.73 -1.00
N GLU A 76 11.01 0.15 0.17
CA GLU A 76 9.67 0.12 0.76
C GLU A 76 9.34 1.51 1.33
N VAL A 77 8.28 2.16 0.85
CA VAL A 77 7.93 3.57 1.19
C VAL A 77 6.57 3.74 1.86
N THR A 78 5.86 2.67 2.21
CA THR A 78 4.51 2.72 2.80
C THR A 78 4.45 3.63 4.02
N ASN A 79 5.40 3.50 4.95
CA ASN A 79 5.40 4.34 6.15
C ASN A 79 5.64 5.81 5.85
N GLU A 80 6.48 6.13 4.86
CA GLU A 80 6.75 7.51 4.44
C GLU A 80 5.48 8.15 3.85
N ILE A 81 4.74 7.39 3.05
CA ILE A 81 3.48 7.86 2.45
C ILE A 81 2.38 8.00 3.49
N VAL A 82 2.24 7.04 4.40
CA VAL A 82 1.27 7.15 5.51
C VAL A 82 1.61 8.35 6.40
N SER A 83 2.87 8.56 6.75
CA SER A 83 3.29 9.73 7.54
C SER A 83 2.98 11.05 6.82
N SER A 84 3.20 11.11 5.50
CA SER A 84 2.85 12.29 4.69
C SER A 84 1.35 12.55 4.70
N LEU A 85 0.52 11.51 4.58
CA LEU A 85 -0.94 11.65 4.63
C LEU A 85 -1.46 12.06 6.00
N ILE A 86 -0.79 11.65 7.08
CA ILE A 86 -1.11 12.09 8.44
C ILE A 86 -0.72 13.56 8.63
N SER A 87 0.45 13.99 8.15
CA SER A 87 0.88 15.39 8.27
C SER A 87 0.03 16.36 7.47
N GLU A 88 -0.61 15.89 6.39
CA GLU A 88 -1.52 16.67 5.55
C GLU A 88 -2.98 16.60 6.02
N ASP A 89 -3.26 16.07 7.22
CA ASP A 89 -4.61 15.91 7.76
C ASP A 89 -5.55 15.17 6.79
N ILE A 90 -5.06 14.11 6.13
CA ILE A 90 -5.89 13.23 5.29
C ILE A 90 -6.22 11.94 6.05
N LEU A 91 -5.21 11.38 6.72
CA LEU A 91 -5.35 10.17 7.53
C LEU A 91 -5.10 10.47 9.01
N ILE A 92 -5.73 9.69 9.88
CA ILE A 92 -5.36 9.55 11.29
C ILE A 92 -4.96 8.09 11.56
N ASP A 93 -3.93 7.90 12.38
CA ASP A 93 -3.51 6.58 12.87
C ASP A 93 -3.97 6.41 14.32
N GLU A 94 -4.92 5.52 14.53
CA GLU A 94 -5.47 5.20 15.85
C GLU A 94 -4.75 4.00 16.52
N GLY A 95 -3.60 3.60 16.00
CA GLY A 95 -2.75 2.55 16.56
C GLY A 95 -2.91 1.21 15.83
N LYS A 96 -2.84 0.12 16.58
CA LYS A 96 -2.84 -1.24 16.05
C LYS A 96 -4.15 -1.94 16.34
N GLU A 97 -4.66 -2.64 15.34
CA GLU A 97 -5.76 -3.59 15.44
C GLU A 97 -5.20 -5.00 15.31
N PHE A 98 -5.52 -5.87 16.27
CA PHE A 98 -5.08 -7.26 16.31
C PHE A 98 -6.24 -8.15 15.87
N PRO A 99 -6.18 -8.76 14.68
CA PRO A 99 -7.25 -9.63 14.18
C PRO A 99 -7.34 -10.97 14.93
N PHE A 100 -6.29 -11.36 15.65
CA PHE A 100 -6.21 -12.61 16.40
C PHE A 100 -5.78 -12.32 17.85
N GLU A 101 -6.55 -12.80 18.83
CA GLU A 101 -6.27 -12.56 20.26
C GLU A 101 -5.00 -13.30 20.74
N ASP A 102 -4.61 -14.35 20.03
CA ASP A 102 -3.51 -15.25 20.38
C ASP A 102 -2.20 -14.99 19.61
N ASP A 103 -2.22 -14.13 18.58
CA ASP A 103 -1.02 -13.74 17.82
C ASP A 103 -0.88 -12.21 17.68
N HIS A 104 -0.17 -11.62 18.64
CA HIS A 104 0.14 -10.18 18.65
C HIS A 104 1.21 -9.75 17.63
N ASN A 105 1.80 -10.66 16.85
CA ASN A 105 2.73 -10.29 15.79
C ASN A 105 2.01 -9.89 14.50
N VAL A 106 0.77 -10.37 14.32
CA VAL A 106 -0.10 -10.01 13.20
C VAL A 106 -0.97 -8.84 13.64
N TYR A 107 -0.77 -7.68 13.02
CA TYR A 107 -1.59 -6.50 13.28
C TYR A 107 -1.78 -5.67 12.02
N PHE A 108 -2.89 -4.93 11.98
CA PHE A 108 -3.14 -3.88 11.00
C PHE A 108 -3.04 -2.53 11.69
N ARG A 109 -2.58 -1.50 10.97
CA ARG A 109 -2.69 -0.12 11.44
C ARG A 109 -4.13 0.33 11.26
N LYS A 110 -4.71 0.89 12.32
CA LYS A 110 -6.07 1.43 12.31
C LYS A 110 -6.06 2.82 11.70
N LEU A 111 -5.94 2.86 10.37
CA LEU A 111 -5.89 4.08 9.58
C LEU A 111 -7.29 4.51 9.16
N HIS A 112 -7.67 5.74 9.49
CA HIS A 112 -8.94 6.33 9.11
C HIS A 112 -8.75 7.57 8.25
N ASN A 113 -9.51 7.68 7.16
CA ASN A 113 -9.56 8.90 6.38
C ASN A 113 -10.51 9.89 7.05
N ILE A 114 -10.01 11.06 7.45
CA ILE A 114 -10.77 11.99 8.29
C ILE A 114 -11.95 12.65 7.56
N TRP A 115 -11.96 12.58 6.23
CA TRP A 115 -13.00 13.17 5.39
C TRP A 115 -14.23 12.27 5.26
N LEU A 116 -14.15 11.02 5.72
CA LEU A 116 -15.23 10.06 5.67
C LEU A 116 -15.70 9.73 7.08
N LYS A 117 -16.99 9.98 7.31
CA LYS A 117 -17.69 9.73 8.57
C LYS A 117 -18.36 8.37 8.56
#